data_AF-A0A820M9Z9-F1
#
_entry.id   AF-A0A820M9Z9-F1
#
_cell.length_a   1.000
_cell.length_b   1.000
_cell.length_c   1.000
_cell.angle_alpha   90.00
_cell.angle_beta   90.00
_cell.angle_gamma   90.00
#
_symmetry.space_group_name_H-M   'P 1'
#
loop_
_entity.id
_entity.type
_entity.pdbx_description
1 polymer ?
#
loop_
_entity_poly.entity_id
_entity_poly.type
_entity_poly.pdbx_seq_one_letter_code
_entity_poly.pdbx_strand_id
1 'polypeptide(L)'
;LFRRYKTKKPRTTDNEYYDLAKSFYTEHEFNDARECLQLIKDKKNSSEIIILEAQIERDDSHYDQALELYTKAYSLAKSIPKRIEILLAKGYLYIKKAQYGQAKDTFQQALELLSADDQSQTKAEILNAFGLVAKKCSEYDQAITAYNQALEIVDINSDLWSVIISNLAGK
;
A
#
# COMPACT_ATOMS: atom_id res chain seq x y z
N LEU A 1 17.44 -18.36 -5.72
CA LEU A 1 18.40 -18.42 -6.89
C LEU A 1 19.51 -17.36 -6.81
N PHE A 2 19.39 -16.44 -5.87
CA PHE A 2 20.21 -15.26 -5.73
C PHE A 2 21.71 -15.52 -5.45
N ARG A 3 22.06 -16.55 -4.66
CA ARG A 3 23.47 -16.92 -4.41
C ARG A 3 24.27 -17.23 -5.69
N ARG A 4 23.63 -17.79 -6.73
CA ARG A 4 24.25 -18.03 -8.05
C ARG A 4 24.32 -16.77 -8.92
N TYR A 5 23.43 -15.81 -8.71
CA TYR A 5 23.46 -14.50 -9.37
C TYR A 5 24.63 -13.66 -8.85
N LYS A 6 24.80 -13.62 -7.52
CA LYS A 6 25.86 -12.89 -6.81
C LYS A 6 27.28 -13.32 -7.21
N THR A 7 27.49 -14.60 -7.52
CA THR A 7 28.80 -15.12 -7.93
C THR A 7 29.12 -14.90 -9.42
N LYS A 8 28.12 -14.61 -10.25
CA LYS A 8 28.30 -14.44 -11.71
C LYS A 8 28.41 -13.00 -12.19
N LYS A 9 27.96 -12.00 -11.42
CA LYS A 9 28.00 -10.59 -11.83
C LYS A 9 28.69 -9.70 -10.77
N PRO A 10 30.01 -9.43 -10.90
CA PRO A 10 30.77 -8.69 -9.89
C PRO A 10 30.56 -7.16 -9.90
N ARG A 11 29.69 -6.61 -10.76
CA ARG A 11 29.36 -5.18 -10.83
C ARG A 11 27.85 -4.96 -10.99
N THR A 12 27.08 -5.33 -9.98
CA THR A 12 25.65 -4.99 -9.92
C THR A 12 25.50 -3.61 -9.26
N THR A 13 24.72 -2.73 -9.89
CA THR A 13 24.39 -1.39 -9.39
C THR A 13 23.24 -1.43 -8.39
N ASP A 14 23.09 -0.37 -7.59
CA ASP A 14 21.97 -0.23 -6.64
C ASP A 14 20.60 -0.34 -7.34
N ASN A 15 20.48 0.18 -8.57
CA ASN A 15 19.27 0.07 -9.38
C ASN A 15 18.98 -1.38 -9.80
N GLU A 16 20.00 -2.13 -10.23
CA GLU A 16 19.82 -3.53 -10.60
C GLU A 16 19.46 -4.40 -9.38
N TYR A 17 20.00 -4.10 -8.20
CA TYR A 17 19.57 -4.77 -6.97
C TYR A 17 18.12 -4.44 -6.61
N TYR A 18 17.68 -3.21 -6.81
CA TYR A 18 16.29 -2.82 -6.60
C TYR A 18 15.33 -3.51 -7.57
N ASP A 19 15.70 -3.59 -8.85
CA ASP A 19 14.91 -4.32 -9.86
C ASP A 19 14.82 -5.81 -9.56
N LEU A 20 15.92 -6.41 -9.12
CA LEU A 20 15.94 -7.81 -8.72
C LEU A 20 15.12 -8.05 -7.45
N ALA A 21 15.17 -7.14 -6.47
CA ALA A 21 14.34 -7.20 -5.28
C ALA A 21 12.85 -7.19 -5.64
N LYS A 22 12.42 -6.32 -6.58
CA LYS A 22 11.05 -6.29 -7.08
C LYS A 22 10.65 -7.62 -7.74
N SER A 23 11.53 -8.20 -8.56
CA SER A 23 11.29 -9.50 -9.21
C SER A 23 11.06 -10.61 -8.16
N PHE A 24 11.96 -10.73 -7.18
CA PHE A 24 11.79 -11.71 -6.10
C PHE A 24 10.55 -11.45 -5.25
N TYR A 25 10.22 -10.19 -4.99
CA TYR A 25 8.98 -9.83 -4.31
C TYR A 25 7.75 -10.31 -5.09
N THR A 26 7.69 -10.11 -6.41
CA THR A 26 6.58 -10.61 -7.25
C THR A 26 6.49 -12.14 -7.27
N GLU A 27 7.63 -12.83 -7.15
CA GLU A 27 7.73 -14.28 -7.04
C GLU A 27 7.48 -14.80 -5.62
N HIS A 28 7.17 -13.92 -4.66
CA HIS A 28 7.01 -14.21 -3.23
C HIS A 28 8.27 -14.81 -2.57
N GLU A 29 9.44 -14.60 -3.17
CA GLU A 29 10.75 -14.98 -2.63
C GLU A 29 11.28 -13.88 -1.69
N PHE A 30 10.58 -13.64 -0.57
CA PHE A 30 10.86 -12.51 0.32
C PHE A 30 12.28 -12.47 0.90
N ASN A 31 12.89 -13.63 1.16
CA ASN A 31 14.26 -13.70 1.66
C ASN A 31 15.29 -13.23 0.60
N ASP A 32 15.16 -13.70 -0.65
CA ASP A 32 16.04 -13.27 -1.76
C ASP A 32 15.81 -11.77 -2.05
N ALA A 33 14.57 -11.27 -1.94
CA ALA A 33 14.25 -9.84 -2.07
C ALA A 33 14.92 -8.99 -0.97
N ARG A 34 14.85 -9.42 0.30
CA ARG A 34 15.54 -8.75 1.42
C ARG A 34 17.06 -8.74 1.24
N GLU A 35 17.64 -9.85 0.81
CA GLU A 35 19.08 -9.90 0.54
C GLU A 35 19.48 -8.91 -0.56
N CYS A 36 18.68 -8.75 -1.62
CA CYS A 36 18.91 -7.72 -2.64
C CYS A 36 18.88 -6.31 -2.04
N LEU A 37 17.85 -6.00 -1.24
CA LEU A 37 17.70 -4.68 -0.62
C LEU A 37 18.84 -4.34 0.34
N GLN A 38 19.41 -5.33 1.04
CA GLN A 38 20.56 -5.14 1.91
C GLN A 38 21.85 -4.75 1.16
N LEU A 39 21.97 -5.08 -0.13
CA LEU A 39 23.13 -4.73 -0.94
C LEU A 39 23.10 -3.30 -1.49
N ILE A 40 21.95 -2.63 -1.42
CA ILE A 40 21.80 -1.23 -1.85
C ILE A 40 22.41 -0.30 -0.81
N LYS A 41 23.34 0.57 -1.23
CA LYS A 41 24.13 1.40 -0.31
C LYS A 41 23.30 2.50 0.34
N ASP A 42 22.53 3.25 -0.46
CA ASP A 42 21.75 4.40 0.04
C ASP A 42 20.24 4.09 0.19
N LYS A 43 19.92 2.92 0.74
CA LYS A 43 18.51 2.53 0.92
C LYS A 43 17.76 3.41 1.92
N LYS A 44 18.46 4.02 2.88
CA LYS A 44 17.84 4.74 4.01
C LYS A 44 17.21 6.07 3.62
N ASN A 45 17.60 6.66 2.50
CA ASN A 45 17.12 7.96 2.02
C ASN A 45 16.14 7.84 0.82
N SER A 46 15.86 6.62 0.36
CA SER A 46 14.92 6.38 -0.75
C SER A 46 13.58 5.90 -0.21
N SER A 47 12.53 6.71 -0.39
CA SER A 47 11.16 6.31 -0.04
C SER A 47 10.72 5.09 -0.82
N GLU A 48 11.14 4.93 -2.09
CA GLU A 48 10.75 3.81 -2.94
C GLU A 48 11.29 2.48 -2.43
N ILE A 49 12.57 2.45 -2.05
CA ILE A 49 13.18 1.24 -1.50
C ILE A 49 12.54 0.88 -0.16
N ILE A 50 12.28 1.87 0.70
CA ILE A 50 11.65 1.64 2.00
C ILE A 50 10.20 1.17 1.83
N ILE A 51 9.47 1.64 0.81
CA ILE A 51 8.13 1.14 0.50
C ILE A 51 8.17 -0.32 0.10
N LEU A 52 9.13 -0.72 -0.74
CA LEU A 52 9.27 -2.13 -1.11
C LEU A 52 9.63 -3.00 0.10
N GLU A 53 10.51 -2.53 0.99
CA GLU A 53 10.82 -3.20 2.26
C GLU A 53 9.54 -3.33 3.12
N ALA A 54 8.74 -2.27 3.22
CA ALA A 54 7.46 -2.29 3.95
C ALA A 54 6.44 -3.25 3.35
N GLN A 55 6.35 -3.34 2.02
CA GLN A 55 5.48 -4.28 1.30
C GLN A 55 5.88 -5.73 1.55
N ILE A 56 7.19 -6.03 1.54
CA ILE A 56 7.72 -7.34 1.90
C ILE A 56 7.34 -7.69 3.34
N GLU A 57 7.59 -6.80 4.30
CA GLU A 57 7.24 -7.07 5.71
C GLU A 57 5.73 -7.20 5.93
N ARG A 58 4.92 -6.43 5.20
CA ARG A 58 3.46 -6.56 5.21
C ARG A 58 3.03 -7.94 4.74
N ASP A 59 3.57 -8.42 3.62
CA ASP A 59 3.14 -9.68 3.00
C ASP A 59 3.73 -10.89 3.72
N ASP A 60 4.86 -10.75 4.41
CA ASP A 60 5.42 -11.74 5.34
C ASP A 60 4.81 -11.66 6.76
N SER A 61 3.71 -10.92 6.93
CA SER A 61 2.94 -10.78 8.18
C SER A 61 3.64 -10.05 9.34
N HIS A 62 4.78 -9.40 9.11
CA HIS A 62 5.45 -8.53 10.07
C HIS A 62 4.84 -7.12 10.07
N TYR A 63 3.57 -7.02 10.46
CA TYR A 63 2.77 -5.80 10.31
C TYR A 63 3.31 -4.59 11.09
N ASP A 64 3.88 -4.78 12.28
CA ASP A 64 4.44 -3.65 13.05
C ASP A 64 5.69 -3.07 12.37
N GLN A 65 6.56 -3.93 11.85
CA GLN A 65 7.74 -3.51 11.09
C GLN A 65 7.34 -2.79 9.80
N ALA A 66 6.32 -3.30 9.10
CA ALA A 66 5.78 -2.63 7.92
C ALA A 66 5.21 -1.23 8.23
N LEU A 67 4.51 -1.05 9.35
CA LEU A 67 4.00 0.27 9.79
C LEU A 67 5.13 1.27 10.09
N GLU A 68 6.21 0.81 10.73
CA GLU A 68 7.40 1.64 10.98
C GLU A 68 8.07 2.06 9.66
N LEU A 69 8.26 1.11 8.74
CA LEU A 69 8.84 1.38 7.43
C LEU A 69 7.98 2.34 6.60
N TYR A 70 6.66 2.14 6.55
CA TYR A 70 5.76 3.08 5.88
C TYR A 70 5.80 4.47 6.51
N THR A 71 5.90 4.58 7.83
CA THR A 71 6.04 5.88 8.51
C THR A 71 7.33 6.59 8.12
N LYS A 72 8.44 5.84 8.05
CA LYS A 72 9.71 6.37 7.53
C LYS A 72 9.60 6.78 6.06
N ALA A 73 9.02 5.95 5.20
CA ALA A 73 8.82 6.26 3.80
C ALA A 73 7.97 7.53 3.60
N TYR A 74 6.93 7.71 4.42
CA TYR A 74 6.06 8.88 4.37
C TYR A 74 6.85 10.18 4.62
N SER A 75 7.77 10.17 5.58
CA SER A 75 8.63 11.32 5.88
C SER A 75 9.57 11.71 4.73
N LEU A 76 9.92 10.75 3.86
CA LEU A 76 10.80 10.93 2.71
C LEU A 76 10.03 11.19 1.40
N ALA A 77 8.72 10.92 1.38
CA ALA A 77 7.89 11.04 0.19
C ALA A 77 7.73 12.51 -0.23
N LYS A 78 8.19 12.81 -1.46
CA LYS A 78 8.20 14.16 -2.04
C LYS A 78 6.94 14.53 -2.80
N SER A 79 6.16 13.55 -3.26
CA SER A 79 4.96 13.80 -4.06
C SER A 79 3.69 13.41 -3.29
N ILE A 80 2.61 14.16 -3.54
CA ILE A 80 1.29 13.89 -2.96
C ILE A 80 0.80 12.47 -3.32
N PRO A 81 0.87 12.00 -4.59
CA PRO A 81 0.44 10.65 -4.93
C PRO A 81 1.15 9.57 -4.11
N LYS A 82 2.46 9.71 -3.90
CA LYS A 82 3.26 8.76 -3.11
C LYS A 82 2.87 8.78 -1.63
N ARG A 83 2.55 9.95 -1.07
CA ARG A 83 2.04 10.07 0.31
C ARG A 83 0.70 9.38 0.47
N ILE A 84 -0.22 9.55 -0.48
CA ILE A 84 -1.52 8.89 -0.47
C ILE A 84 -1.38 7.37 -0.55
N GLU A 85 -0.54 6.86 -1.46
CA GLU A 85 -0.24 5.42 -1.58
C GLU A 85 0.22 4.82 -0.24
N ILE A 86 1.15 5.50 0.44
CA ILE A 86 1.66 5.06 1.74
C ILE A 86 0.56 5.09 2.81
N LEU A 87 -0.27 6.14 2.85
CA LEU A 87 -1.37 6.24 3.80
C LEU A 87 -2.42 5.16 3.57
N LEU A 88 -2.78 4.88 2.31
CA LEU A 88 -3.66 3.76 1.97
C LEU A 88 -3.09 2.43 2.48
N ALA A 89 -1.81 2.15 2.21
CA ALA A 89 -1.15 0.93 2.67
C ALA A 89 -1.16 0.80 4.21
N LYS A 90 -0.86 1.88 4.94
CA LYS A 90 -0.96 1.92 6.41
C LYS A 90 -2.39 1.68 6.90
N GLY A 91 -3.38 2.33 6.29
CA GLY A 91 -4.78 2.18 6.67
C GLY A 91 -5.28 0.75 6.50
N TYR A 92 -4.96 0.09 5.37
CA TYR A 92 -5.29 -1.32 5.17
C TYR A 92 -4.59 -2.24 6.17
N LEU A 93 -3.37 -1.91 6.57
CA LEU A 93 -2.63 -2.66 7.59
C LEU A 93 -3.28 -2.52 8.98
N TYR A 94 -3.77 -1.33 9.32
CA TYR A 94 -4.57 -1.14 10.52
C TYR A 94 -5.88 -1.94 10.49
N ILE A 95 -6.56 -2.06 9.33
CA ILE A 95 -7.72 -2.97 9.18
C ILE A 95 -7.30 -4.42 9.48
N LYS A 96 -6.18 -4.89 8.94
CA LYS A 96 -5.68 -6.26 9.19
C LYS A 96 -5.40 -6.52 10.66
N LYS A 97 -4.94 -5.49 11.38
CA LYS A 97 -4.73 -5.51 12.84
C LYS A 97 -6.00 -5.26 13.67
N ALA A 98 -7.18 -5.13 13.04
CA ALA A 98 -8.45 -4.75 13.68
C ALA A 98 -8.41 -3.39 14.41
N GLN A 99 -7.48 -2.51 14.04
CA GLN A 99 -7.31 -1.16 14.59
C GLN A 99 -8.12 -0.14 13.78
N TYR A 100 -9.44 -0.28 13.80
CA TYR A 100 -10.34 0.45 12.89
C TYR A 100 -10.32 1.99 13.08
N GLY A 101 -10.12 2.48 14.31
CA GLY A 101 -9.97 3.92 14.56
C GLY A 101 -8.74 4.49 13.85
N GLN A 102 -7.58 3.83 14.01
CA GLN A 102 -6.35 4.24 13.34
C GLN A 102 -6.45 4.11 11.82
N ALA A 103 -7.16 3.10 11.30
CA ALA A 103 -7.44 2.98 9.88
C ALA A 103 -8.24 4.19 9.36
N LYS A 104 -9.33 4.56 10.07
CA LYS A 104 -10.18 5.71 9.72
C LYS A 104 -9.38 7.01 9.71
N ASP A 105 -8.59 7.28 10.76
CA ASP A 105 -7.75 8.48 10.85
C ASP A 105 -6.69 8.53 9.74
N THR A 106 -6.16 7.37 9.34
CA THR A 106 -5.15 7.28 8.28
C THR A 106 -5.76 7.52 6.90
N PHE A 107 -6.95 6.97 6.61
CA PHE A 107 -7.66 7.25 5.36
C PHE A 107 -8.16 8.69 5.29
N GLN A 108 -8.52 9.29 6.43
CA GLN A 108 -8.87 10.70 6.51
C GLN A 108 -7.68 11.59 6.13
N GLN A 109 -6.48 11.29 6.65
CA GLN A 109 -5.26 11.99 6.22
C GLN A 109 -5.00 11.84 4.71
N ALA A 110 -5.32 10.69 4.10
CA ALA A 110 -5.17 10.50 2.66
C ALA A 110 -6.18 11.35 1.87
N LEU A 111 -7.42 11.43 2.34
CA LEU A 111 -8.48 12.22 1.72
C LEU A 111 -8.17 13.72 1.76
N GLU A 112 -7.59 14.21 2.86
CA GLU A 112 -7.19 15.61 3.05
C GLU A 112 -6.07 16.07 2.10
N LEU A 113 -5.35 15.13 1.48
CA LEU A 113 -4.34 15.44 0.46
C LEU A 113 -4.95 15.67 -0.93
N LEU A 114 -6.21 15.31 -1.13
CA LEU A 114 -6.95 15.56 -2.37
C LEU A 114 -7.68 16.90 -2.30
N SER A 115 -7.90 17.52 -3.47
CA SER A 115 -8.77 18.70 -3.53
C SER A 115 -10.23 18.29 -3.33
N ALA A 116 -11.07 19.24 -2.89
CA ALA A 116 -12.49 18.97 -2.62
C ALA A 116 -13.24 18.49 -3.89
N ASP A 117 -12.85 19.00 -5.05
CA ASP A 117 -13.39 18.70 -6.37
C ASP A 117 -12.74 17.49 -7.06
N ASP A 118 -11.79 16.82 -6.41
CA ASP A 118 -11.13 15.62 -6.97
C ASP A 118 -12.18 14.54 -7.27
N GLN A 119 -12.12 13.98 -8.48
CA GLN A 119 -12.95 12.85 -8.93
C GLN A 119 -12.06 11.75 -9.53
N SER A 120 -10.87 11.59 -8.96
CA SER A 120 -9.92 10.58 -9.40
C SER A 120 -10.25 9.21 -8.83
N GLN A 121 -9.73 8.17 -9.50
CA GLN A 121 -9.77 6.81 -8.97
C GLN A 121 -9.20 6.73 -7.54
N THR A 122 -8.18 7.54 -7.22
CA THR A 122 -7.59 7.62 -5.88
C THR A 122 -8.62 7.99 -4.81
N LYS A 123 -9.52 8.95 -5.10
CA LYS A 123 -10.61 9.32 -4.17
C LYS A 123 -11.57 8.16 -3.97
N ALA A 124 -11.93 7.46 -5.05
CA ALA A 124 -12.79 6.29 -4.97
C ALA A 124 -12.14 5.15 -4.15
N GLU A 125 -10.83 4.94 -4.27
CA GLU A 125 -10.10 3.95 -3.46
C GLU A 125 -10.16 4.29 -1.97
N ILE A 126 -9.99 5.57 -1.61
CA ILE A 126 -10.10 6.04 -0.23
C ILE A 126 -11.54 5.85 0.29
N LEU A 127 -12.56 6.20 -0.50
CA LEU A 127 -13.97 6.01 -0.14
C LEU A 127 -14.33 4.53 0.04
N ASN A 128 -13.86 3.66 -0.85
CA ASN A 128 -13.98 2.21 -0.69
C ASN A 128 -13.30 1.73 0.61
N ALA A 129 -12.14 2.28 0.95
CA ALA A 129 -11.44 1.94 2.18
C ALA A 129 -12.24 2.36 3.43
N PHE A 130 -12.86 3.53 3.43
CA PHE A 130 -13.81 3.94 4.48
C PHE A 130 -15.01 2.99 4.57
N GLY A 131 -15.58 2.58 3.42
CA GLY A 131 -16.66 1.62 3.39
C GLY A 131 -16.26 0.26 4.01
N LEU A 132 -15.03 -0.18 3.76
CA LEU A 132 -14.48 -1.40 4.35
C LEU A 132 -14.33 -1.29 5.87
N VAL A 133 -13.84 -0.15 6.37
CA VAL A 133 -13.74 0.11 7.82
C VAL A 133 -15.13 0.10 8.46
N ALA A 134 -16.08 0.87 7.91
CA ALA A 134 -17.45 0.94 8.43
C ALA A 134 -18.10 -0.44 8.47
N LYS A 135 -17.93 -1.25 7.41
CA LYS A 135 -18.43 -2.63 7.38
C LYS A 135 -17.81 -3.49 8.48
N LYS A 136 -16.50 -3.37 8.74
CA LYS A 136 -15.81 -4.10 9.81
C LYS A 136 -16.26 -3.67 11.21
N CYS A 137 -16.75 -2.44 11.36
CA CYS A 137 -17.37 -1.94 12.57
C CYS A 137 -18.89 -2.22 12.66
N SER A 138 -19.46 -2.99 11.72
CA SER A 138 -20.91 -3.22 11.60
C SER A 138 -21.75 -1.95 11.38
N GLU A 139 -21.13 -0.88 10.89
CA GLU A 139 -21.78 0.38 10.49
C GLU A 139 -22.25 0.29 9.03
N TYR A 140 -23.19 -0.62 8.75
CA TYR A 140 -23.55 -1.01 7.40
C TYR A 140 -24.09 0.14 6.54
N ASP A 141 -24.88 1.06 7.11
CA ASP A 141 -25.41 2.20 6.37
C ASP A 141 -24.28 3.13 5.89
N GLN A 142 -23.31 3.41 6.77
CA GLN A 142 -22.13 4.21 6.42
C GLN A 142 -21.27 3.51 5.36
N ALA A 143 -21.15 2.18 5.46
CA ALA A 143 -20.44 1.39 4.46
C ALA A 143 -21.08 1.50 3.07
N ILE A 144 -22.40 1.32 3.01
CA ILE A 144 -23.18 1.43 1.76
C ILE A 144 -23.03 2.84 1.15
N THR A 145 -23.16 3.89 1.97
CA THR A 145 -22.97 5.27 1.49
C THR A 145 -21.58 5.47 0.90
N ALA A 146 -20.53 5.03 1.60
CA ALA A 146 -19.15 5.21 1.13
C ALA A 146 -18.86 4.41 -0.16
N TYR A 147 -19.36 3.18 -0.26
CA TYR A 147 -19.23 2.38 -1.49
C TYR A 147 -19.98 3.01 -2.67
N ASN A 148 -21.20 3.51 -2.47
CA ASN A 148 -21.96 4.17 -3.54
C ASN A 148 -21.25 5.44 -4.03
N GLN A 149 -20.72 6.26 -3.11
CA GLN A 149 -19.92 7.42 -3.48
C GLN A 149 -18.67 7.05 -4.28
N ALA A 150 -18.02 5.93 -3.95
CA ALA A 150 -16.89 5.43 -4.74
C ALA A 150 -17.33 4.96 -6.14
N LEU A 151 -18.48 4.28 -6.26
CA LEU A 151 -19.04 3.80 -7.52
C LEU A 151 -19.46 4.92 -8.48
N GLU A 152 -19.84 6.09 -7.96
CA GLU A 152 -20.16 7.27 -8.77
C GLU A 152 -18.92 7.84 -9.50
N ILE A 153 -17.72 7.53 -9.02
CA ILE A 153 -16.45 8.06 -9.53
C ILE A 153 -15.80 7.11 -10.54
N VAL A 154 -15.89 5.81 -10.31
CA VAL A 154 -15.12 4.81 -11.08
C VAL A 154 -15.85 4.34 -12.32
N ASP A 155 -15.09 4.00 -13.37
CA ASP A 155 -15.63 3.35 -14.55
C ASP A 155 -16.14 1.94 -14.20
N ILE A 156 -17.33 1.59 -14.69
CA ILE A 156 -17.97 0.28 -14.49
C ILE A 156 -17.12 -0.91 -14.96
N ASN A 157 -16.19 -0.67 -15.89
CA ASN A 157 -15.29 -1.70 -16.42
C ASN A 157 -13.96 -1.77 -15.66
N SER A 158 -13.76 -0.97 -14.61
CA SER A 158 -12.52 -0.98 -13.82
C SER A 158 -12.49 -2.14 -12.83
N ASP A 159 -11.27 -2.61 -12.52
CA ASP A 159 -11.06 -3.59 -11.45
C ASP A 159 -11.60 -3.08 -10.10
N LEU A 160 -11.42 -1.77 -9.85
CA LEU A 160 -11.90 -1.13 -8.62
C LEU A 160 -13.42 -1.18 -8.50
N TRP A 161 -14.17 -0.98 -9.59
CA TRP A 161 -15.63 -1.13 -9.58
C TRP A 161 -16.03 -2.54 -9.12
N SER A 162 -15.38 -3.57 -9.68
CA SER A 162 -15.65 -4.96 -9.32
C SER A 162 -15.36 -5.25 -7.85
N VAL A 163 -14.27 -4.68 -7.32
CA VAL A 163 -13.90 -4.78 -5.89
C VAL A 163 -14.96 -4.12 -5.01
N ILE A 164 -15.42 -2.91 -5.36
CA ILE A 164 -16.41 -2.18 -4.56
C ILE A 164 -17.75 -2.93 -4.55
N ILE A 165 -18.20 -3.45 -5.69
CA ILE A 165 -19.44 -4.24 -5.77
C ILE A 165 -19.35 -5.50 -4.91
N SER A 166 -18.22 -6.21 -4.94
CA SER A 166 -18.00 -7.38 -4.07
C SER A 166 -18.05 -7.00 -2.59
N ASN A 167 -17.42 -5.88 -2.23
CA ASN A 167 -17.43 -5.37 -0.87
C ASN A 167 -18.84 -4.95 -0.40
N LEU A 168 -19.65 -4.37 -1.29
CA LEU A 168 -21.03 -3.97 -1.04
C LEU A 168 -21.96 -5.19 -0.89
N ALA A 169 -21.77 -6.22 -1.73
CA ALA A 169 -22.61 -7.43 -1.73
C ALA A 169 -22.34 -8.36 -0.54
N GLY A 170 -21.10 -8.42 -0.05
CA GLY A 170 -20.72 -9.23 1.11
C GLY A 170 -21.21 -8.62 2.42
N LYS A 171 -22.42 -9.01 2.87
CA LYS A 171 -22.99 -8.73 4.20
C LYS A 171 -22.18 -9.38 5.33
#